data_AF-A0A7S2IMA3-F1
#
_entry.id   AF-A0A7S2IMA3-F1
#
_cell.length_a   1.000
_cell.length_b   1.000
_cell.length_c   1.000
_cell.angle_alpha   90.00
_cell.angle_beta   90.00
_cell.angle_gamma   90.00
#
_symmetry.space_group_name_H-M   'P 1'
#
loop_
_entity.id
_entity.type
_entity.pdbx_description
1 polymer ?
#
loop_
_entity_poly.entity_id
_entity_poly.type
_entity_poly.pdbx_seq_one_letter_code
_entity_poly.pdbx_strand_id
1 'polypeptide(L)'
;RKDLASDADAAWAMCALGLEEQYPDLLAGILVRACRHDVPRSRLTLLKMFDVISMADLFGRPPLMGLATTAWRTATGKATRAEAKRLREARIYQEVMLGLSKLQVLHSGGPEPEHRALDLRIGRSVLYCPVDFMDQGLDLAVDLET
;
A
#
# COMPACT_ATOMS: atom_id res chain seq x y z
N ARG A 1 16.30 -14.60 -17.90
CA ARG A 1 15.99 -14.46 -16.45
C ARG A 1 15.55 -13.04 -16.24
N LYS A 2 14.30 -12.79 -15.82
CA LYS A 2 13.92 -11.47 -15.31
C LYS A 2 14.51 -11.31 -13.91
N ASP A 3 14.99 -10.14 -13.55
CA ASP A 3 15.49 -9.88 -12.19
C ASP A 3 14.32 -9.60 -11.24
N LEU A 4 14.54 -9.86 -9.95
CA LEU A 4 13.53 -9.69 -8.91
C LEU A 4 13.02 -8.23 -8.84
N ALA A 5 13.90 -7.27 -9.13
CA ALA A 5 13.54 -5.85 -9.16
C ALA A 5 12.50 -5.56 -10.25
N SER A 6 12.71 -6.05 -11.48
CA SER A 6 11.76 -5.87 -12.58
C SER A 6 10.44 -6.58 -12.33
N ASP A 7 10.45 -7.78 -11.74
CA ASP A 7 9.21 -8.49 -11.38
C ASP A 7 8.46 -7.72 -10.27
N ALA A 8 9.16 -7.15 -9.28
CA ALA A 8 8.55 -6.30 -8.26
C ALA A 8 7.97 -5.00 -8.83
N ASP A 9 8.71 -4.32 -9.73
CA ASP A 9 8.26 -3.10 -10.39
C ASP A 9 7.03 -3.35 -11.26
N ALA A 10 7.02 -4.44 -12.02
CA ALA A 10 5.88 -4.81 -12.86
C ALA A 10 4.63 -5.16 -12.01
N ALA A 11 4.80 -5.95 -10.95
CA ALA A 11 3.67 -6.29 -10.08
C ALA A 11 3.12 -5.06 -9.35
N TRP A 12 4.00 -4.19 -8.84
CA TRP A 12 3.60 -2.96 -8.18
C TRP A 12 2.85 -2.03 -9.14
N ALA A 13 3.37 -1.84 -10.37
CA ALA A 13 2.69 -1.04 -11.38
C ALA A 13 1.32 -1.60 -11.75
N MET A 14 1.15 -2.93 -11.80
CA MET A 14 -0.15 -3.55 -12.03
C MET A 14 -1.15 -3.20 -10.93
N CYS A 15 -0.75 -3.32 -9.66
CA CYS A 15 -1.60 -2.98 -8.51
C CYS A 15 -1.91 -1.48 -8.43
N ALA A 16 -0.91 -0.63 -8.66
CA ALA A 16 -1.09 0.82 -8.63
C ALA A 16 -2.06 1.34 -9.72
N LEU A 17 -2.16 0.61 -10.84
CA LEU A 17 -3.08 0.92 -11.94
C LEU A 17 -4.44 0.21 -11.83
N GLY A 18 -4.69 -0.59 -10.79
CA GLY A 18 -5.93 -1.35 -10.62
C GLY A 18 -6.12 -2.45 -11.68
N LEU A 19 -5.03 -3.02 -12.20
CA LEU A 19 -5.04 -4.02 -13.28
C LEU A 19 -5.13 -5.46 -12.76
N GLU A 20 -5.02 -5.66 -11.46
CA GLU A 20 -4.99 -6.98 -10.82
C GLU A 20 -6.32 -7.75 -10.95
N GLU A 21 -7.46 -7.05 -11.06
CA GLU A 21 -8.75 -7.68 -11.35
C GLU A 21 -8.86 -8.18 -12.79
N GLN A 22 -8.27 -7.43 -13.73
CA GLN A 22 -8.32 -7.74 -15.17
C GLN A 22 -7.31 -8.82 -15.55
N TYR A 23 -6.16 -8.84 -14.88
CA TYR A 23 -5.04 -9.73 -15.20
C TYR A 23 -4.53 -10.51 -13.97
N PRO A 24 -5.40 -11.23 -13.23
CA PRO A 24 -5.03 -11.89 -11.99
C PRO A 24 -4.00 -13.02 -12.20
N ASP A 25 -4.09 -13.76 -13.30
CA ASP A 25 -3.14 -14.83 -13.63
C ASP A 25 -1.73 -14.30 -13.93
N LEU A 26 -1.65 -13.14 -14.59
CA LEU A 26 -0.38 -12.49 -14.88
C LEU A 26 0.29 -12.03 -13.59
N LEU A 27 -0.47 -11.38 -12.71
CA LEU A 27 0.02 -10.95 -11.40
C LEU A 27 0.45 -12.15 -10.55
N ALA A 28 -0.36 -13.20 -10.51
CA ALA A 28 -0.03 -14.45 -9.82
C ALA A 28 1.28 -15.05 -10.37
N GLY A 29 1.44 -15.09 -11.69
CA GLY A 29 2.64 -15.56 -12.34
C GLY A 29 3.89 -14.74 -11.99
N ILE A 30 3.76 -13.41 -11.86
CA ILE A 30 4.85 -12.53 -11.43
C ILE A 30 5.18 -12.79 -9.94
N LEU A 31 4.17 -12.81 -9.06
CA LEU A 31 4.33 -13.07 -7.64
C LEU A 31 5.01 -14.41 -7.36
N VAL A 32 4.60 -15.47 -8.05
CA VAL A 32 5.23 -16.80 -7.93
C VAL A 32 6.70 -16.76 -8.34
N ARG A 33 7.06 -16.02 -9.40
CA ARG A 33 8.47 -15.87 -9.78
C ARG A 33 9.25 -15.07 -8.76
N ALA A 34 8.72 -13.92 -8.31
CA ALA A 34 9.36 -13.07 -7.33
C ALA A 34 9.60 -13.81 -6.00
N CYS A 35 8.58 -14.49 -5.47
CA CYS A 35 8.66 -15.18 -4.19
C CYS A 35 9.48 -16.48 -4.21
N ARG A 36 9.91 -16.96 -5.39
CA ARG A 36 10.91 -18.04 -5.51
C ARG A 36 12.33 -17.58 -5.24
N HIS A 37 12.60 -16.28 -5.26
CA HIS A 37 13.87 -15.73 -4.85
C HIS A 37 13.96 -15.64 -3.32
N ASP A 38 15.19 -15.64 -2.81
CA ASP A 38 15.45 -15.21 -1.45
C ASP A 38 14.96 -13.78 -1.23
N VAL A 39 14.48 -13.51 -0.01
CA VAL A 39 14.02 -12.18 0.38
C VAL A 39 15.15 -11.16 0.18
N PRO A 40 14.93 -10.08 -0.60
CA PRO A 40 15.96 -9.11 -0.90
C PRO A 40 16.27 -8.23 0.31
N ARG A 41 17.47 -7.65 0.32
CA ARG A 41 17.86 -6.61 1.30
C ARG A 41 17.44 -5.20 0.86
N SER A 42 17.08 -5.02 -0.40
CA SER A 42 16.67 -3.73 -0.96
C SER A 42 15.38 -3.25 -0.31
N ARG A 43 15.45 -2.11 0.41
CA ARG A 43 14.28 -1.48 1.04
C ARG A 43 13.18 -1.17 0.02
N LEU A 44 13.54 -0.57 -1.11
CA LEU A 44 12.56 -0.20 -2.15
C LEU A 44 11.79 -1.42 -2.67
N THR A 45 12.49 -2.52 -2.93
CA THR A 45 11.87 -3.76 -3.39
C THR A 45 10.94 -4.36 -2.34
N LEU A 46 11.32 -4.31 -1.06
CA LEU A 46 10.49 -4.80 0.03
C LEU A 46 9.21 -3.96 0.23
N LEU A 47 9.30 -2.64 0.05
CA LEU A 47 8.14 -1.75 0.13
C LEU A 47 7.17 -2.04 -1.02
N LYS A 48 7.63 -2.04 -2.28
CA LYS A 48 6.80 -2.39 -3.44
C LYS A 48 6.11 -3.75 -3.29
N MET A 49 6.86 -4.75 -2.83
CA MET A 49 6.30 -6.09 -2.61
C MET A 49 5.34 -6.15 -1.42
N PHE A 50 5.41 -5.23 -0.44
CA PHE A 50 4.39 -5.15 0.60
C PHE A 50 3.03 -4.81 0.01
N ASP A 51 2.96 -3.80 -0.87
CA ASP A 51 1.71 -3.34 -1.48
C ASP A 51 1.10 -4.43 -2.34
N VAL A 52 1.93 -5.06 -3.18
CA VAL A 52 1.50 -6.16 -4.05
C VAL A 52 0.96 -7.34 -3.23
N ILE A 53 1.68 -7.73 -2.17
CA ILE A 53 1.29 -8.86 -1.33
C ILE A 53 -0.01 -8.54 -0.57
N SER A 54 -0.13 -7.34 -0.02
CA SER A 54 -1.32 -6.88 0.69
C SER A 54 -2.53 -6.82 -0.24
N MET A 55 -2.33 -6.32 -1.47
CA MET A 55 -3.36 -6.30 -2.50
C MET A 55 -3.80 -7.72 -2.87
N ALA A 56 -2.86 -8.62 -3.17
CA ALA A 56 -3.17 -10.01 -3.50
C ALA A 56 -3.92 -10.74 -2.37
N ASP A 57 -3.58 -10.46 -1.11
CA ASP A 57 -4.28 -11.00 0.05
C ASP A 57 -5.69 -10.43 0.21
N LEU A 58 -5.87 -9.13 -0.04
CA LEU A 58 -7.16 -8.44 0.07
C LEU A 58 -8.19 -9.05 -0.88
N PHE A 59 -7.79 -9.41 -2.11
CA PHE A 59 -8.67 -10.10 -3.05
C PHE A 59 -9.14 -11.46 -2.54
N GLY A 60 -8.35 -12.12 -1.69
CA GLY A 60 -8.75 -13.32 -0.96
C GLY A 60 -9.24 -14.48 -1.84
N ARG A 61 -8.93 -14.48 -3.14
CA ARG A 61 -9.43 -15.47 -4.11
C ARG A 61 -8.32 -16.04 -4.99
N PRO A 62 -8.42 -17.30 -5.43
CA PRO A 62 -7.53 -17.84 -6.45
C PRO A 62 -7.55 -16.97 -7.73
N PRO A 63 -6.41 -16.82 -8.45
CA PRO A 63 -5.10 -17.42 -8.20
C PRO A 63 -4.21 -16.64 -7.21
N LEU A 64 -4.64 -15.49 -6.68
CA LEU A 64 -3.79 -14.57 -5.90
C LEU A 64 -3.64 -14.97 -4.43
N MET A 65 -4.57 -15.77 -3.91
CA MET A 65 -4.57 -16.19 -2.50
C MET A 65 -3.34 -17.02 -2.13
N GLY A 66 -2.61 -16.59 -1.09
CA GLY A 66 -1.59 -17.40 -0.45
C GLY A 66 -0.26 -17.56 -1.21
N LEU A 67 -0.01 -16.75 -2.24
CA LEU A 67 1.18 -16.87 -3.08
C LEU A 67 2.50 -16.47 -2.38
N ALA A 68 2.44 -15.51 -1.46
CA ALA A 68 3.61 -15.06 -0.72
C ALA A 68 3.88 -15.92 0.52
N THR A 69 5.14 -16.33 0.69
CA THR A 69 5.57 -17.11 1.85
C THR A 69 5.58 -16.28 3.13
N THR A 70 5.53 -16.93 4.29
CA THR A 70 5.63 -16.26 5.60
C THR A 70 6.90 -15.42 5.74
N ALA A 71 8.02 -15.85 5.14
CA ALA A 71 9.27 -15.10 5.16
C ALA A 71 9.15 -13.76 4.40
N TRP A 72 8.54 -13.79 3.22
CA TRP A 72 8.25 -12.59 2.42
C TRP A 72 7.35 -11.62 3.18
N ARG A 73 6.21 -12.10 3.70
CA ARG A 73 5.25 -11.30 4.50
C ARG A 73 5.91 -10.64 5.70
N THR A 74 6.74 -11.40 6.40
CA THR A 74 7.45 -10.90 7.59
C THR A 74 8.43 -9.80 7.23
N ALA A 75 9.20 -9.98 6.15
CA ALA A 75 10.22 -9.03 5.74
C ALA A 75 9.62 -7.74 5.17
N THR A 76 8.65 -7.85 4.27
CA THR A 76 7.96 -6.69 3.69
C THR A 76 7.22 -5.91 4.78
N GLY A 77 6.47 -6.59 5.66
CA GLY A 77 5.79 -5.94 6.78
C GLY A 77 6.74 -5.26 7.79
N LYS A 78 7.94 -5.80 8.01
CA LYS A 78 8.97 -5.12 8.82
C LYS A 78 9.49 -3.86 8.13
N ALA A 79 9.75 -3.92 6.82
CA ALA A 79 10.21 -2.78 6.05
C ALA A 79 9.18 -1.64 6.05
N THR A 80 7.91 -1.95 5.79
CA THR A 80 6.83 -0.95 5.78
C THR A 80 6.62 -0.30 7.14
N ARG A 81 6.64 -1.08 8.24
CA ARG A 81 6.54 -0.49 9.59
C ARG A 81 7.73 0.39 9.96
N ALA A 82 8.93 -0.01 9.57
CA ALA A 82 10.13 0.82 9.77
C ALA A 82 10.01 2.13 8.96
N GLU A 83 9.45 2.05 7.76
CA GLU A 83 9.23 3.21 6.92
C GLU A 83 8.18 4.16 7.47
N ALA A 84 7.00 3.66 7.84
CA ALA A 84 5.96 4.46 8.47
C ALA A 84 6.48 5.16 9.75
N LYS A 85 7.32 4.49 10.54
CA LYS A 85 7.97 5.11 11.70
C LYS A 85 8.89 6.26 11.28
N ARG A 86 9.76 6.04 10.28
CA ARG A 86 10.69 7.06 9.76
C ARG A 86 9.95 8.28 9.22
N LEU A 87 8.85 8.07 8.50
CA LEU A 87 8.03 9.15 7.93
C LEU A 87 7.38 9.99 9.02
N ARG A 88 6.82 9.37 10.06
CA ARG A 88 6.22 10.08 11.20
C ARG A 88 7.20 10.97 11.96
N GLU A 89 8.49 10.62 11.95
CA GLU A 89 9.56 11.42 12.56
C GLU A 89 10.03 12.58 11.64
N ALA A 90 9.65 12.58 10.37
CA ALA A 90 10.04 13.62 9.42
C ALA A 90 9.18 14.87 9.60
N ARG A 91 9.81 16.05 9.62
CA ARG A 91 9.12 17.34 9.73
C ARG A 91 8.07 17.55 8.64
N ILE A 92 8.35 17.06 7.42
CA ILE A 92 7.44 17.17 6.28
C ILE A 92 6.09 16.46 6.53
N TYR A 93 6.05 15.48 7.43
CA TYR A 93 4.83 14.73 7.75
C TYR A 93 3.72 15.62 8.30
N GLN A 94 4.08 16.52 9.22
CA GLN A 94 3.13 17.49 9.78
C GLN A 94 2.73 18.55 8.74
N GLU A 95 3.67 18.97 7.90
CA GLU A 95 3.42 19.97 6.86
C GLU A 95 2.46 19.42 5.79
N VAL A 96 2.62 18.16 5.39
CA VAL A 96 1.71 17.47 4.47
C VAL A 96 0.34 17.30 5.10
N MET A 97 0.25 16.85 6.35
CA MET A 97 -1.04 16.73 7.07
C MET A 97 -1.79 18.07 7.09
N LEU A 98 -1.12 19.16 7.48
CA LEU A 98 -1.70 20.51 7.50
C LEU A 98 -2.08 21.01 6.11
N GLY A 99 -1.35 20.62 5.06
CA GLY A 99 -1.68 20.92 3.68
C GLY A 99 -2.96 20.21 3.24
N LEU A 100 -3.03 18.91 3.47
CA LEU A 100 -4.17 18.08 3.10
C LEU A 100 -5.44 18.45 3.89
N SER A 101 -5.34 18.82 5.17
CA SER A 101 -6.48 19.30 5.97
C SER A 101 -7.13 20.58 5.43
N LYS A 102 -6.51 21.29 4.49
CA LYS A 102 -7.11 22.45 3.80
C LYS A 102 -7.94 22.07 2.59
N LEU A 103 -7.82 20.82 2.12
CA LEU A 103 -8.63 20.33 1.02
C LEU A 103 -10.10 20.25 1.44
N GLN A 104 -10.97 20.60 0.51
CA GLN A 104 -12.41 20.62 0.69
C GLN A 104 -13.03 19.49 -0.12
N VAL A 105 -13.99 18.80 0.51
CA VAL A 105 -14.82 17.81 -0.18
C VAL A 105 -15.71 18.54 -1.17
N LEU A 106 -15.58 18.26 -2.46
CA LEU A 106 -16.47 18.81 -3.49
C LEU A 106 -17.74 17.99 -3.67
N HIS A 107 -17.64 16.67 -3.46
CA HIS A 107 -18.76 15.75 -3.52
C HIS A 107 -18.42 14.52 -2.67
N SER A 108 -19.35 14.09 -1.83
CA SER A 108 -19.26 12.86 -1.03
C SER A 108 -20.34 11.89 -1.49
N GLY A 109 -19.97 10.63 -1.74
CA GLY A 109 -20.93 9.55 -1.98
C GLY A 109 -21.56 9.01 -0.70
N GLY A 110 -21.42 9.72 0.43
CA GLY A 110 -21.76 9.26 1.78
C GLY A 110 -22.61 10.27 2.54
N PRO A 111 -22.94 9.98 3.82
CA PRO A 111 -23.83 10.81 4.63
C PRO A 111 -23.21 12.15 5.09
N GLU A 112 -21.92 12.36 4.82
CA GLU A 112 -21.17 13.54 5.27
C GLU A 112 -21.45 14.79 4.42
N PRO A 113 -21.43 15.99 5.02
CA PRO A 113 -21.69 17.25 4.31
C PRO A 113 -20.72 17.50 3.15
N GLU A 114 -21.26 17.92 2.00
CA GLU A 114 -20.48 18.55 0.93
C GLU A 114 -19.83 19.85 1.45
N HIS A 115 -18.66 20.20 0.91
CA HIS A 115 -17.87 21.38 1.30
C HIS A 115 -17.35 21.38 2.75
N ARG A 116 -17.12 20.21 3.35
CA ARG A 116 -16.34 20.11 4.57
C ARG A 116 -14.84 19.96 4.28
N ALA A 117 -14.02 20.42 5.22
CA ALA A 117 -12.59 20.14 5.21
C ALA A 117 -12.32 18.68 5.61
N LEU A 118 -11.17 18.13 5.17
CA LEU A 118 -10.71 16.81 5.62
C LEU A 118 -10.27 16.86 7.10
N ASP A 119 -10.85 16.00 7.94
CA ASP A 119 -10.44 15.79 9.34
C ASP A 119 -9.43 14.64 9.41
N LEU A 120 -8.22 14.91 8.92
CA LEU A 120 -7.14 13.93 8.89
C LEU A 120 -6.52 13.77 10.29
N ARG A 121 -6.59 12.55 10.79
CA ARG A 121 -5.91 12.13 12.03
C ARG A 121 -4.83 11.13 11.72
N ILE A 122 -3.82 11.04 12.58
CA ILE A 122 -2.78 10.00 12.44
C ILE A 122 -3.45 8.63 12.47
N GLY A 123 -3.39 7.94 11.34
CA GLY A 123 -3.91 6.59 11.20
C GLY A 123 -2.90 5.58 11.75
N ARG A 124 -3.40 4.46 12.28
CA ARG A 124 -2.53 3.34 12.71
C ARG A 124 -2.44 2.25 11.65
N SER A 125 -3.58 1.81 11.14
CA SER A 125 -3.67 0.83 10.06
C SER A 125 -5.11 0.69 9.54
N VAL A 126 -5.27 0.40 8.26
CA VAL A 126 -6.53 -0.06 7.64
C VAL A 126 -6.27 -1.45 7.07
N LEU A 127 -7.11 -2.43 7.43
CA LEU A 127 -6.97 -3.83 6.98
C LEU A 127 -5.53 -4.39 7.12
N TYR A 128 -4.89 -4.12 8.27
CA TYR A 128 -3.50 -4.49 8.59
C TYR A 128 -2.40 -3.77 7.79
N CYS A 129 -2.76 -2.92 6.83
CA CYS A 129 -1.83 -2.03 6.14
C CYS A 129 -1.63 -0.77 6.98
N PRO A 130 -0.40 -0.38 7.34
CA PRO A 130 -0.17 0.92 7.97
C PRO A 130 -0.63 2.02 7.01
N VAL A 131 -1.19 3.08 7.57
CA VAL A 131 -1.57 4.30 6.83
C VAL A 131 -1.06 5.49 7.63
N ASP A 132 -0.83 6.62 6.96
CA ASP A 132 -0.29 7.81 7.59
C ASP A 132 -1.38 8.67 8.20
N PHE A 133 -2.46 8.89 7.44
CA PHE A 133 -3.62 9.66 7.89
C PHE A 133 -4.92 8.95 7.57
N MET A 134 -5.96 9.27 8.34
CA MET A 134 -7.30 8.77 8.12
C MET A 134 -8.32 9.86 8.44
N ASP A 135 -9.27 10.07 7.54
CA ASP A 135 -10.52 10.76 7.83
C ASP A 135 -11.61 9.69 8.01
N GLN A 136 -12.04 9.51 9.27
CA GLN A 136 -13.01 8.47 9.62
C GLN A 136 -14.42 8.75 9.09
N GLY A 137 -14.80 10.02 8.89
CA GLY A 137 -16.13 10.36 8.40
C GLY A 137 -16.31 10.01 6.93
N LEU A 138 -15.23 10.07 6.15
CA LEU A 138 -15.23 9.75 4.73
C LEU A 138 -14.68 8.35 4.41
N ASP A 139 -14.28 7.59 5.43
CA ASP A 139 -13.53 6.34 5.30
C ASP A 139 -12.33 6.47 4.33
N LEU A 140 -11.64 7.61 4.42
CA LEU A 140 -10.51 7.94 3.55
C LEU A 140 -9.21 7.66 4.30
N ALA A 141 -8.43 6.71 3.78
CA ALA A 141 -7.05 6.48 4.21
C ALA A 141 -6.08 7.18 3.25
N VAL A 142 -5.06 7.83 3.82
CA VAL A 142 -3.97 8.46 3.08
C VAL A 142 -2.68 7.77 3.49
N ASP A 143 -1.95 7.30 2.49
CA ASP A 143 -0.60 6.76 2.61
C ASP A 143 0.35 7.63 1.79
N LEU A 144 1.45 8.08 2.39
CA LEU A 144 2.43 8.93 1.73
C LEU A 144 3.57 8.06 1.18
N GLU A 145 3.74 8.08 -0.14
CA GLU A 145 4.92 7.50 -0.78
C GLU A 145 6.09 8.53 -0.81
N THR A 146 7.33 8.04 -0.69
CA THR A 146 8.56 8.85 -0.82
C THR A 146 9.48 8.36 -1.92
#